data_AF-A0A7C3U8R7-F1
#
_entry.id   AF-A0A7C3U8R7-F1
#
_cell.length_a   1.000
_cell.length_b   1.000
_cell.length_c   1.000
_cell.angle_alpha   90.00
_cell.angle_beta   90.00
_cell.angle_gamma   90.00
#
_symmetry.space_group_name_H-M   'P 1'
#
loop_
_entity.id
_entity.type
_entity.pdbx_description
1 polymer ?
#
loop_
_entity_poly.entity_id
_entity_poly.type
_entity_poly.pdbx_seq_one_letter_code
_entity_poly.pdbx_strand_id
1 'polypeptide(L)'
;MERQTPTTRRQILDLLKKRGGMTAKDLGEALGITSMAVRRHLAALERDDLITATTVRRPMGRPTYVYSLTPLADDLFPKNYPQLTIGLLEDIKALDGEEKIDQLFARREERLYAAYAPRMEGKNLEQRVAEVTRIFDENGNVTESMQTDGAYRLTWHNCAIAKISQRFPQACAHEEKLLERLLDAEVERTEHAAKGDPCCGYIVRPRQHD
;
A
#
# COMPACT_ATOMS: atom_id res chain seq x y z
N MET A 1 -15.50 9.55 -16.82
CA MET A 1 -15.31 9.23 -15.40
C MET A 1 -15.99 10.33 -14.60
N GLU A 2 -17.22 10.09 -14.17
CA GLU A 2 -17.99 11.06 -13.39
C GLU A 2 -17.20 11.43 -12.14
N ARG A 3 -16.89 12.72 -11.98
CA ARG A 3 -16.30 13.23 -10.75
C ARG A 3 -17.37 13.12 -9.68
N GLN A 4 -17.36 12.04 -8.89
CA GLN A 4 -18.14 11.98 -7.66
C GLN A 4 -17.88 13.26 -6.87
N THR A 5 -18.95 13.97 -6.49
CA THR A 5 -18.85 15.15 -5.65
C THR A 5 -18.06 14.77 -4.39
N PRO A 6 -16.93 15.43 -4.10
CA PRO A 6 -16.12 15.07 -2.95
C PRO A 6 -16.97 15.24 -1.68
N THR A 7 -16.89 14.27 -0.77
CA THR A 7 -17.58 14.38 0.52
C THR A 7 -17.11 15.63 1.28
N THR A 8 -17.95 16.19 2.14
CA THR A 8 -17.57 17.36 2.97
C THR A 8 -16.27 17.11 3.75
N ARG A 9 -16.07 15.88 4.25
CA ARG A 9 -14.82 15.46 4.90
C ARG A 9 -13.62 15.57 3.97
N ARG A 10 -13.75 15.13 2.71
CA ARG A 10 -12.68 15.27 1.72
C ARG A 10 -12.37 16.74 1.43
N GLN A 11 -13.40 17.58 1.27
CA GLN A 11 -13.21 19.00 1.03
C GLN A 11 -12.51 19.71 2.21
N ILE A 12 -12.81 19.34 3.46
CA ILE A 12 -12.10 19.82 4.65
C ILE A 12 -10.62 19.45 4.57
N LEU A 13 -10.29 18.17 4.31
CA LEU A 13 -8.90 17.71 4.19
C LEU A 13 -8.14 18.47 3.09
N ASP A 14 -8.76 18.67 1.93
CA ASP A 14 -8.17 19.43 0.81
C ASP A 14 -7.94 20.91 1.17
N LEU A 15 -8.86 21.54 1.92
CA LEU A 15 -8.69 22.91 2.41
C LEU A 15 -7.55 23.02 3.40
N LEU A 16 -7.49 22.10 4.37
CA LEU A 16 -6.40 22.04 5.35
C LEU A 16 -5.04 21.78 4.68
N LYS A 17 -4.97 20.93 3.65
CA LYS A 17 -3.73 20.72 2.89
C LYS A 17 -3.24 21.99 2.20
N LYS A 18 -4.15 22.77 1.63
CA LYS A 18 -3.83 24.01 0.89
C LYS A 18 -3.51 25.20 1.79
N ARG A 19 -4.12 25.26 2.99
CA ARG A 19 -4.05 26.42 3.88
C ARG A 19 -3.24 26.17 5.16
N GLY A 20 -2.83 24.92 5.41
CA GLY A 20 -2.08 24.49 6.60
C GLY A 20 -2.99 24.29 7.81
N GLY A 21 -3.54 25.39 8.35
CA GLY A 21 -4.38 25.37 9.54
C GLY A 21 -5.60 26.28 9.39
N MET A 22 -6.78 25.79 9.75
CA MET A 22 -8.03 26.56 9.67
C MET A 22 -8.92 26.35 10.89
N THR A 23 -9.72 27.36 11.24
CA THR A 23 -10.73 27.20 12.29
C THR A 23 -12.02 26.58 11.72
N ALA A 24 -12.88 26.05 12.59
CA ALA A 24 -14.20 25.56 12.17
C ALA A 24 -15.08 26.66 11.54
N LYS A 25 -14.81 27.93 11.85
CA LYS A 25 -15.49 29.07 11.23
C LYS A 25 -15.01 29.27 9.79
N ASP A 26 -13.69 29.33 9.59
CA ASP A 26 -13.09 29.53 8.26
C ASP A 26 -13.48 28.39 7.29
N LEU A 27 -13.48 27.15 7.80
CA LEU A 27 -13.94 25.98 7.05
C LEU A 27 -15.44 26.06 6.70
N GLY A 28 -16.27 26.58 7.61
CA GLY A 28 -17.70 26.74 7.36
C GLY A 28 -17.98 27.77 6.27
N GLU A 29 -17.29 28.91 6.34
CA GLU A 29 -17.35 29.96 5.31
C GLU A 29 -16.88 29.45 3.95
N ALA A 30 -15.76 28.72 3.90
CA ALA A 30 -15.22 28.17 2.65
C ALA A 30 -16.12 27.09 2.02
N LEU A 31 -16.88 26.34 2.83
CA LEU A 31 -17.75 25.23 2.37
C LEU A 31 -19.22 25.63 2.23
N GLY A 32 -19.60 26.85 2.62
CA GLY A 32 -20.99 27.31 2.61
C GLY A 32 -21.90 26.58 3.62
N ILE A 33 -21.33 26.08 4.72
CA ILE A 33 -22.08 25.36 5.77
C ILE A 33 -21.81 25.96 7.15
N THR A 34 -22.68 25.67 8.12
CA THR A 34 -22.50 26.19 9.48
C THR A 34 -21.25 25.62 10.14
N SER A 35 -20.61 26.42 11.01
CA SER A 35 -19.46 25.95 11.80
C SER A 35 -19.81 24.74 12.69
N MET A 36 -21.08 24.60 13.10
CA MET A 36 -21.56 23.43 13.84
C MET A 36 -21.61 22.16 12.99
N ALA A 37 -22.01 22.27 11.72
CA ALA A 37 -21.95 21.16 10.77
C ALA A 37 -20.49 20.74 10.51
N VAL A 38 -19.59 21.70 10.32
CA VAL A 38 -18.14 21.43 10.20
C VAL A 38 -17.59 20.70 11.42
N ARG A 39 -17.93 21.12 12.65
CA ARG A 39 -17.45 20.46 13.88
C ARG A 39 -17.79 18.99 13.96
N ARG A 40 -18.95 18.55 13.43
CA ARG A 40 -19.31 17.12 13.38
C ARG A 40 -18.35 16.34 12.47
N HIS A 41 -17.97 16.92 11.34
CA HIS A 41 -16.98 16.33 10.44
C HIS A 41 -15.57 16.34 11.03
N LEU A 42 -15.16 17.44 11.68
CA LEU A 42 -13.86 17.53 12.35
C LEU A 42 -13.73 16.49 13.46
N ALA A 43 -14.76 16.29 14.28
CA ALA A 43 -14.74 15.26 15.32
C ALA A 43 -14.59 13.83 14.76
N ALA A 44 -15.09 13.56 13.55
CA ALA A 44 -14.87 12.27 12.88
C ALA A 44 -13.43 12.16 12.37
N LEU A 45 -12.92 13.20 11.69
CA LEU A 45 -11.55 13.22 11.18
C LEU A 45 -10.49 13.16 12.28
N GLU A 46 -10.76 13.75 13.45
CA GLU A 46 -9.89 13.71 14.62
C GLU A 46 -9.89 12.31 15.26
N ARG A 47 -11.05 11.63 15.30
CA ARG A 47 -11.13 10.24 15.74
C ARG A 47 -10.35 9.29 14.83
N ASP A 48 -10.35 9.58 13.54
CA ASP A 48 -9.60 8.83 12.52
C ASP A 48 -8.10 9.22 12.47
N ASP A 49 -7.64 10.09 13.39
CA ASP A 49 -6.27 10.63 13.48
C ASP A 49 -5.78 11.33 12.20
N LEU A 50 -6.69 11.88 11.40
CA LEU A 50 -6.37 12.60 10.16
C LEU A 50 -6.12 14.09 10.39
N ILE A 51 -6.61 14.63 11.50
CA ILE A 51 -6.40 16.02 11.88
C ILE A 51 -6.08 16.14 13.36
N THR A 52 -5.41 17.22 13.72
CA THR A 52 -5.15 17.62 15.11
C THR A 52 -5.62 19.05 15.34
N ALA A 53 -6.04 19.35 16.57
CA ALA A 53 -6.49 20.67 16.98
C ALA A 53 -5.47 21.33 17.91
N THR A 54 -4.95 22.49 17.53
CA THR A 54 -4.10 23.32 18.40
C THR A 54 -4.89 24.51 18.90
N THR A 55 -4.73 24.84 20.19
CA THR A 55 -5.36 26.02 20.78
C THR A 55 -4.51 27.26 20.53
N VAL A 56 -5.06 28.22 19.80
CA VAL A 56 -4.42 29.53 19.60
C VAL A 56 -5.06 30.55 20.53
N ARG A 57 -4.23 31.13 21.42
CA ARG A 57 -4.65 32.22 22.31
C ARG A 57 -4.81 33.50 21.48
N ARG A 58 -5.97 34.14 21.62
CA ARG A 58 -6.22 35.46 21.02
C ARG A 58 -6.00 36.56 22.09
N PRO A 59 -5.61 37.79 21.70
CA PRO A 59 -5.46 38.91 22.63
C PRO A 59 -6.74 39.23 23.42
N MET A 60 -7.92 38.93 22.84
CA MET A 60 -9.22 38.98 23.53
C MET A 60 -10.14 37.84 23.07
N GLY A 61 -10.94 37.31 24.00
CA GLY A 61 -11.94 36.26 23.76
C GLY A 61 -11.49 34.84 24.12
N ARG A 62 -12.42 33.87 24.00
CA ARG A 62 -12.15 32.45 24.26
C ARG A 62 -11.10 31.92 23.25
N PRO A 63 -10.14 31.08 23.69
CA PRO A 63 -9.17 30.46 22.78
C PRO A 63 -9.86 29.76 21.61
N THR A 64 -9.26 29.83 20.42
CA THR A 64 -9.81 29.23 19.21
C THR A 64 -9.02 28.01 18.81
N TYR A 65 -9.72 26.92 18.45
CA TYR A 65 -9.10 25.74 17.86
C TYR A 65 -8.77 25.99 16.39
N VAL A 66 -7.51 25.77 16.04
CA VAL A 66 -7.03 25.70 14.66
C VAL A 66 -6.74 24.24 14.37
N TYR A 67 -7.39 23.71 13.34
CA TYR A 67 -7.24 22.33 12.91
C TYR A 67 -6.21 22.26 11.78
N SER A 68 -5.33 21.27 11.83
CA SER A 68 -4.32 20.98 10.80
C SER A 68 -4.25 19.49 10.54
N LEU A 69 -3.69 19.10 9.39
CA LEU A 69 -3.49 17.69 9.06
C LEU A 69 -2.43 17.05 9.96
N THR A 70 -2.62 15.79 10.30
CA THR A 70 -1.57 14.93 10.86
C THR A 70 -0.69 14.36 9.72
N PRO A 71 0.46 13.74 10.04
CA PRO A 71 1.24 13.00 9.05
C PRO A 71 0.44 11.87 8.38
N LEU A 72 -0.46 11.19 9.11
CA LEU A 72 -1.29 10.11 8.60
C LEU A 72 -2.19 10.57 7.43
N ALA A 73 -2.72 11.78 7.50
CA ALA A 73 -3.56 12.31 6.42
C ALA A 73 -2.81 12.53 5.10
N ASP A 74 -1.48 12.60 5.11
CA ASP A 74 -0.69 12.75 3.89
C ASP A 74 -0.91 11.58 2.90
N ASP A 75 -1.19 10.38 3.41
CA ASP A 75 -1.44 9.18 2.60
C ASP A 75 -2.78 9.24 1.84
N LEU A 76 -3.68 10.16 2.19
CA LEU A 76 -4.93 10.38 1.47
C LEU A 76 -4.76 11.27 0.23
N PHE A 77 -3.60 11.91 0.05
CA PHE A 77 -3.37 12.77 -1.11
C PHE A 77 -2.73 11.99 -2.25
N PRO A 78 -3.03 12.34 -3.52
CA PRO A 78 -2.46 11.64 -4.66
C PRO A 78 -0.93 11.68 -4.63
N LYS A 79 -0.30 10.50 -4.68
CA LYS A 79 1.14 10.31 -4.83
C LYS A 79 1.39 9.60 -6.15
N ASN A 80 2.43 10.01 -6.87
CA ASN A 80 2.78 9.41 -8.17
C ASN A 80 4.12 8.65 -8.12
N TYR A 81 4.40 7.99 -6.98
CA TYR A 81 5.58 7.16 -6.82
C TYR A 81 5.71 6.08 -7.89
N PRO A 82 4.63 5.40 -8.35
CA PRO A 82 4.78 4.41 -9.40
C PRO A 82 5.37 5.00 -10.69
N GLN A 83 4.92 6.18 -11.11
CA GLN A 83 5.46 6.80 -12.33
C GLN A 83 6.91 7.24 -12.16
N LEU A 84 7.26 7.79 -10.99
CA LEU A 84 8.64 8.15 -10.67
C LEU A 84 9.54 6.92 -10.72
N THR A 85 9.15 5.83 -10.05
CA THR A 85 9.92 4.58 -10.01
C THR A 85 10.05 3.95 -11.39
N ILE A 86 8.98 3.94 -12.19
CA ILE A 86 9.02 3.45 -13.57
C ILE A 86 10.02 4.27 -14.39
N GLY A 87 9.96 5.61 -14.33
CA GLY A 87 10.90 6.47 -15.05
C GLY A 87 12.36 6.19 -14.67
N LEU A 88 12.65 6.05 -13.36
CA LEU A 88 14.00 5.71 -12.89
C LEU A 88 14.48 4.33 -13.39
N LEU A 89 13.60 3.33 -13.40
CA LEU A 89 13.93 2.00 -13.93
C LEU A 89 14.12 2.03 -15.46
N GLU A 90 13.34 2.84 -16.18
CA GLU A 90 13.52 3.03 -17.63
C GLU A 90 14.85 3.73 -17.94
N ASP A 91 15.23 4.73 -17.16
CA ASP A 91 16.52 5.42 -17.31
C ASP A 91 17.69 4.46 -17.04
N ILE A 92 17.62 3.65 -15.97
CA ILE A 92 18.64 2.63 -15.68
C ILE A 92 18.74 1.61 -16.83
N LYS A 93 17.60 1.15 -17.34
CA LYS A 93 17.55 0.24 -18.48
C LYS A 93 18.19 0.86 -19.73
N ALA A 94 17.97 2.15 -19.98
CA ALA A 94 18.54 2.85 -21.11
C ALA A 94 20.07 3.03 -20.98
N LEU A 95 20.57 3.24 -19.76
CA LEU A 95 21.99 3.45 -19.49
C LEU A 95 22.79 2.13 -19.42
N ASP A 96 22.27 1.14 -18.71
CA ASP A 96 23.00 -0.08 -18.32
C ASP A 96 22.39 -1.38 -18.88
N GLY A 97 21.31 -1.29 -19.66
CA GLY A 97 20.65 -2.42 -20.31
C GLY A 97 19.65 -3.20 -19.45
N GLU A 98 18.96 -4.15 -20.08
CA GLU A 98 17.92 -4.98 -19.43
C GLU A 98 18.47 -5.84 -18.29
N GLU A 99 19.71 -6.34 -18.43
CA GLU A 99 20.34 -7.20 -17.42
C GLU A 99 20.50 -6.46 -16.09
N LYS A 100 20.74 -5.13 -16.12
CA LYS A 100 20.82 -4.33 -14.90
C LYS A 100 19.51 -4.35 -14.13
N ILE A 101 18.38 -4.35 -14.83
CA ILE A 101 17.05 -4.40 -14.22
C ILE A 101 16.83 -5.75 -13.53
N ASP A 102 17.21 -6.84 -14.18
CA ASP A 102 17.16 -8.18 -13.58
C ASP A 102 18.02 -8.25 -12.30
N GLN A 103 19.28 -7.76 -12.37
CA GLN A 103 20.17 -7.67 -11.21
C GLN A 103 19.58 -6.84 -10.06
N LEU A 104 18.84 -5.76 -10.34
CA LEU A 104 18.17 -4.96 -9.32
C LEU A 104 17.03 -5.72 -8.64
N PHE A 105 16.21 -6.44 -9.40
CA PHE A 105 15.13 -7.25 -8.84
C PHE A 105 15.66 -8.49 -8.10
N ALA A 106 16.74 -9.12 -8.58
CA ALA A 106 17.47 -10.15 -7.84
C ALA A 106 18.01 -9.62 -6.51
N ARG A 107 18.61 -8.43 -6.50
CA ARG A 107 19.09 -7.81 -5.25
C ARG A 107 17.94 -7.44 -4.30
N ARG A 108 16.77 -7.06 -4.84
CA ARG A 108 15.56 -6.83 -4.05
C ARG A 108 15.07 -8.15 -3.44
N GLU A 109 15.02 -9.22 -4.22
CA GLU A 109 14.68 -10.56 -3.77
C GLU A 109 15.55 -10.98 -2.58
N GLU A 110 16.88 -10.90 -2.73
CA GLU A 110 17.81 -11.26 -1.65
C GLU A 110 17.58 -10.45 -0.37
N ARG A 111 17.35 -9.14 -0.51
CA ARG A 111 17.06 -8.28 0.64
C ARG A 111 15.76 -8.67 1.34
N LEU A 112 14.72 -9.01 0.60
CA LEU A 112 13.43 -9.45 1.17
C LEU A 112 13.55 -10.84 1.79
N TYR A 113 14.25 -11.77 1.13
CA TYR A 113 14.51 -13.10 1.67
C TYR A 113 15.27 -13.00 2.99
N ALA A 114 16.38 -12.24 3.05
CA ALA A 114 17.13 -12.04 4.28
C ALA A 114 16.30 -11.44 5.42
N ALA A 115 15.35 -10.56 5.11
CA ALA A 115 14.45 -9.95 6.10
C ALA A 115 13.37 -10.93 6.62
N TYR A 116 12.92 -11.87 5.79
CA TYR A 116 11.76 -12.71 6.10
C TYR A 116 12.08 -14.19 6.38
N ALA A 117 13.21 -14.70 5.92
CA ALA A 117 13.65 -16.07 6.20
C ALA A 117 13.67 -16.40 7.71
N PRO A 118 14.12 -15.51 8.62
CA PRO A 118 14.04 -15.78 10.06
C PRO A 118 12.62 -16.00 10.58
N ARG A 119 11.60 -15.42 9.91
CA ARG A 119 10.19 -15.65 10.26
C ARG A 119 9.69 -17.03 9.84
N MET A 120 10.45 -17.77 9.02
CA MET A 120 10.10 -19.12 8.53
C MET A 120 10.76 -20.25 9.33
N GLU A 121 11.69 -19.93 10.22
CA GLU A 121 12.42 -20.90 11.03
C GLU A 121 11.47 -21.69 11.94
N GLY A 122 11.64 -23.02 11.98
CA GLY A 122 10.81 -23.92 12.77
C GLY A 122 9.37 -24.11 12.28
N LYS A 123 8.97 -23.46 11.19
CA LYS A 123 7.61 -23.57 10.61
C LYS A 123 7.52 -24.70 9.61
N ASN A 124 6.42 -25.46 9.68
CA ASN A 124 6.02 -26.39 8.63
C ASN A 124 5.43 -25.62 7.41
N LEU A 125 5.12 -26.32 6.32
CA LEU A 125 4.63 -25.68 5.09
C LEU A 125 3.33 -24.87 5.31
N GLU A 126 2.37 -25.40 6.05
CA GLU A 126 1.12 -24.69 6.38
C GLU A 126 1.38 -23.37 7.09
N GLN A 127 2.25 -23.40 8.11
CA GLN A 127 2.64 -22.23 8.88
C GLN A 127 3.46 -21.24 8.04
N ARG A 128 4.28 -21.71 7.11
CA ARG A 128 5.01 -20.85 6.16
C ARG A 128 4.05 -20.19 5.16
N VAL A 129 3.05 -20.92 4.66
CA VAL A 129 1.98 -20.39 3.80
C VAL A 129 1.24 -19.26 4.52
N ALA A 130 0.77 -19.51 5.75
CA ALA A 130 0.10 -18.48 6.55
C ALA A 130 1.01 -17.27 6.84
N GLU A 131 2.30 -17.51 7.09
CA GLU A 131 3.27 -16.45 7.33
C GLU A 131 3.55 -15.60 6.09
N VAL A 132 3.65 -16.22 4.91
CA VAL A 132 3.81 -15.53 3.63
C VAL A 132 2.59 -14.65 3.35
N THR A 133 1.37 -15.15 3.52
CA THR A 133 0.13 -14.35 3.42
C THR A 133 0.24 -13.09 4.28
N ARG A 134 0.59 -13.25 5.56
CA ARG A 134 0.77 -12.10 6.48
C ARG A 134 1.85 -11.11 6.02
N ILE A 135 3.00 -11.60 5.54
CA ILE A 135 4.08 -10.75 5.03
C ILE A 135 3.60 -9.90 3.86
N PHE A 136 2.85 -10.49 2.92
CA PHE A 136 2.40 -9.75 1.75
C PHE A 136 1.27 -8.75 2.07
N ASP A 137 0.42 -9.06 3.06
CA ASP A 137 -0.54 -8.11 3.62
C ASP A 137 0.16 -6.90 4.25
N GLU A 138 1.18 -7.13 5.08
CA GLU A 138 2.02 -6.08 5.67
C GLU A 138 2.69 -5.20 4.61
N ASN A 139 2.91 -5.74 3.40
CA ASN A 139 3.50 -5.03 2.26
C ASN A 139 2.48 -4.41 1.30
N GLY A 140 1.22 -4.27 1.72
CA GLY A 140 0.20 -3.54 0.97
C GLY A 140 -0.55 -4.37 -0.06
N ASN A 141 -0.49 -5.70 0.03
CA ASN A 141 -1.39 -6.57 -0.69
C ASN A 141 -2.60 -6.96 0.19
N VAL A 142 -3.61 -7.52 -0.44
CA VAL A 142 -4.78 -8.14 0.18
C VAL A 142 -4.71 -9.59 -0.26
N THR A 143 -4.32 -10.45 0.67
CA THR A 143 -3.98 -11.84 0.38
C THR A 143 -4.85 -12.83 1.13
N GLU A 144 -4.97 -14.02 0.57
CA GLU A 144 -5.63 -15.15 1.20
C GLU A 144 -4.85 -16.43 0.87
N SER A 145 -4.94 -17.40 1.78
CA SER A 145 -4.41 -18.74 1.59
C SER A 145 -5.46 -19.78 1.93
N MET A 146 -5.56 -20.82 1.11
CA MET A 146 -6.50 -21.92 1.31
C MET A 146 -5.79 -23.26 1.10
N GLN A 147 -6.03 -24.21 2.00
CA GLN A 147 -5.59 -25.59 1.78
C GLN A 147 -6.46 -26.26 0.70
N THR A 148 -5.81 -27.02 -0.16
CA THR A 148 -6.40 -27.84 -1.22
C THR A 148 -5.86 -29.27 -1.10
N ASP A 149 -6.36 -30.22 -1.89
CA ASP A 149 -5.95 -31.63 -1.81
C ASP A 149 -4.42 -31.79 -1.98
N GLY A 150 -3.71 -31.92 -0.85
CA GLY A 150 -2.24 -32.07 -0.79
C GLY A 150 -1.43 -30.81 -1.15
N ALA A 151 -2.07 -29.65 -1.33
CA ALA A 151 -1.43 -28.42 -1.78
C ALA A 151 -2.06 -27.18 -1.11
N TYR A 152 -1.50 -25.99 -1.35
CA TYR A 152 -2.08 -24.72 -0.91
C TYR A 152 -2.29 -23.79 -2.09
N ARG A 153 -3.39 -23.03 -2.08
CA ARG A 153 -3.62 -21.92 -3.01
C ARG A 153 -3.37 -20.61 -2.29
N LEU A 154 -2.51 -19.77 -2.85
CA LEU A 154 -2.30 -18.39 -2.45
C LEU A 154 -2.96 -17.47 -3.48
N THR A 155 -3.74 -16.49 -3.03
CA THR A 155 -4.33 -15.45 -3.89
C THR A 155 -3.93 -14.07 -3.39
N TRP A 156 -3.50 -13.22 -4.32
CA TRP A 156 -3.30 -11.78 -4.13
C TRP A 156 -4.38 -11.03 -4.90
N HIS A 157 -5.35 -10.44 -4.18
CA HIS A 157 -6.49 -9.71 -4.76
C HIS A 157 -6.09 -8.35 -5.34
N ASN A 158 -4.93 -7.82 -4.96
CA ASN A 158 -4.27 -6.69 -5.61
C ASN A 158 -2.77 -6.96 -5.71
N CYS A 159 -2.11 -6.27 -6.65
CA CYS A 159 -0.67 -6.25 -6.73
C CYS A 159 -0.17 -4.85 -6.28
N ALA A 160 0.51 -4.80 -5.13
CA ALA A 160 1.06 -3.56 -4.57
C ALA A 160 2.02 -2.83 -5.55
N ILE A 161 2.62 -3.58 -6.49
CA ILE A 161 3.55 -3.08 -7.49
C ILE A 161 3.01 -3.23 -8.92
N ALA A 162 1.69 -3.33 -9.13
CA ALA A 162 1.07 -3.66 -10.42
C ALA A 162 1.62 -2.85 -11.60
N LYS A 163 1.72 -1.53 -11.44
CA LYS A 163 2.23 -0.63 -12.49
C LYS A 163 3.69 -0.91 -12.86
N ILE A 164 4.51 -1.31 -11.89
CA ILE A 164 5.91 -1.68 -12.11
C ILE A 164 5.95 -3.04 -12.82
N SER A 165 5.20 -4.03 -12.32
CA SER A 165 5.14 -5.38 -12.88
C SER A 165 4.65 -5.43 -14.33
N GLN A 166 3.75 -4.55 -14.73
CA GLN A 166 3.29 -4.43 -16.12
C GLN A 166 4.40 -3.98 -17.07
N ARG A 167 5.35 -3.16 -16.59
CA ARG A 167 6.44 -2.62 -17.40
C ARG A 167 7.73 -3.44 -17.31
N PHE A 168 7.97 -4.04 -16.15
CA PHE A 168 9.17 -4.81 -15.81
C PHE A 168 8.76 -6.19 -15.26
N PRO A 169 8.56 -7.20 -16.13
CA PRO A 169 8.15 -8.55 -15.74
C PRO A 169 9.11 -9.24 -14.77
N GLN A 170 10.38 -8.81 -14.72
CA GLN A 170 11.38 -9.25 -13.75
C GLN A 170 10.87 -9.11 -12.30
N ALA A 171 10.05 -8.08 -12.02
CA ALA A 171 9.44 -7.90 -10.70
C ALA A 171 8.62 -9.12 -10.27
N CYS A 172 7.76 -9.64 -11.15
CA CYS A 172 6.95 -10.82 -10.88
C CYS A 172 7.81 -12.09 -10.79
N ALA A 173 8.79 -12.23 -11.68
CA ALA A 173 9.67 -13.41 -11.71
C ALA A 173 10.47 -13.56 -10.40
N HIS A 174 11.01 -12.46 -9.88
CA HIS A 174 11.74 -12.47 -8.61
C HIS A 174 10.83 -12.57 -7.38
N GLU A 175 9.59 -12.12 -7.46
CA GLU A 175 8.59 -12.37 -6.41
C GLU A 175 8.22 -13.86 -6.31
N GLU A 176 8.09 -14.55 -7.45
CA GLU A 176 7.84 -15.99 -7.51
C GLU A 176 9.00 -16.79 -6.90
N LYS A 177 10.24 -16.45 -7.27
CA LYS A 177 11.46 -17.03 -6.65
C LYS A 177 11.50 -16.79 -5.14
N LEU A 178 11.13 -15.60 -4.68
CA LEU A 178 11.04 -15.30 -3.25
C LEU A 178 10.05 -16.23 -2.55
N LEU A 179 8.87 -16.47 -3.15
CA LEU A 179 7.86 -17.39 -2.61
C LEU A 179 8.41 -18.80 -2.49
N GLU A 180 9.00 -19.34 -3.56
CA GLU A 180 9.61 -20.68 -3.56
C GLU A 180 10.65 -20.82 -2.45
N ARG A 181 11.49 -19.81 -2.26
CA ARG A 181 12.55 -19.81 -1.24
C ARG A 181 12.01 -19.72 0.18
N LEU A 182 11.00 -18.88 0.43
CA LEU A 182 10.41 -18.72 1.76
C LEU A 182 9.59 -19.93 2.17
N LEU A 183 8.87 -20.54 1.22
CA LEU A 183 8.02 -21.70 1.46
C LEU A 183 8.83 -22.99 1.49
N ASP A 184 9.96 -23.05 0.79
CA ASP A 184 10.73 -24.28 0.52
C ASP A 184 9.84 -25.34 -0.16
N ALA A 185 9.13 -24.87 -1.17
CA ALA A 185 8.06 -25.58 -1.86
C ALA A 185 8.15 -25.33 -3.36
N GLU A 186 7.48 -26.15 -4.16
CA GLU A 186 7.22 -25.85 -5.56
C GLU A 186 6.07 -24.84 -5.62
N VAL A 187 6.26 -23.75 -6.35
CA VAL A 187 5.26 -22.70 -6.52
C VAL A 187 4.95 -22.57 -8.00
N GLU A 188 3.69 -22.72 -8.37
CA GLU A 188 3.20 -22.58 -9.73
C GLU A 188 2.21 -21.43 -9.79
N ARG A 189 2.49 -20.41 -10.61
CA ARG A 189 1.53 -19.34 -10.85
C ARG A 189 0.38 -19.80 -11.75
N THR A 190 -0.84 -19.68 -11.26
CA THR A 190 -2.08 -20.01 -11.98
C THR A 190 -2.81 -18.79 -12.54
N GLU A 191 -2.69 -17.62 -11.89
CA GLU A 191 -3.26 -16.36 -12.35
C GLU A 191 -2.23 -15.23 -12.24
N HIS A 192 -2.29 -14.27 -13.16
CA HIS A 192 -1.30 -13.21 -13.30
C HIS A 192 -1.94 -11.84 -13.58
N ALA A 193 -2.15 -11.06 -12.51
CA ALA A 193 -2.76 -9.73 -12.60
C ALA A 193 -2.05 -8.77 -13.58
N ALA A 194 -0.71 -8.84 -13.68
CA ALA A 194 0.03 -8.01 -14.63
C ALA A 194 -0.24 -8.38 -16.10
N LYS A 195 -0.79 -9.57 -16.37
CA LYS A 195 -1.24 -10.02 -17.70
C LYS A 195 -2.75 -9.83 -17.93
N GLY A 196 -3.47 -9.26 -16.97
CA GLY A 196 -4.89 -8.91 -17.12
C GLY A 196 -5.87 -9.77 -16.31
N ASP A 197 -5.38 -10.76 -15.57
CA ASP A 197 -6.23 -11.54 -14.66
C ASP A 197 -6.71 -10.68 -13.48
N PRO A 198 -7.84 -11.03 -12.81
CA PRO A 198 -8.36 -10.25 -11.69
C PRO A 198 -7.47 -10.29 -10.44
N CYS A 199 -6.58 -11.28 -10.33
CA CYS A 199 -5.68 -11.49 -9.20
C CYS A 199 -4.36 -12.14 -9.65
N CYS A 200 -3.39 -12.22 -8.74
CA CYS A 200 -2.31 -13.20 -8.88
C CYS A 200 -2.66 -14.42 -8.03
N GLY A 201 -2.56 -15.61 -8.59
CA GLY A 201 -2.85 -16.85 -7.90
C GLY A 201 -1.74 -17.86 -8.11
N TYR A 202 -1.48 -18.65 -7.06
CA TYR A 202 -0.37 -19.58 -7.03
C TYR A 202 -0.77 -20.87 -6.32
N ILE A 203 -0.33 -22.00 -6.85
CA ILE A 203 -0.42 -23.31 -6.20
C ILE A 203 0.93 -23.68 -5.63
N VAL A 204 0.94 -24.03 -4.34
CA VAL A 204 2.12 -24.39 -3.57
C VAL A 204 2.03 -25.87 -3.25
N ARG A 205 3.02 -26.64 -3.69
CA ARG A 205 3.14 -28.08 -3.43
C ARG A 205 4.39 -28.38 -2.61
N PRO A 206 4.34 -29.31 -1.65
CA PRO A 206 5.55 -29.77 -0.97
C PRO A 206 6.59 -30.24 -1.99
N ARG A 207 7.86 -29.87 -1.83
CA ARG A 207 8.93 -30.45 -2.64
C ARG A 207 9.00 -31.94 -2.38
N GLN A 208 8.93 -32.75 -3.43
CA GLN A 208 9.27 -34.16 -3.32
C GLN A 208 10.76 -34.25 -2.99
N HIS A 209 11.07 -34.62 -1.74
CA HIS A 209 12.43 -35.01 -1.38
C HIS A 209 12.54 -36.50 -1.69
N ASP A 210 13.25 -36.84 -2.76
CA ASP A 210 13.78 -38.19 -2.98
C ASP A 210 14.86 -38.52 -1.94
#